data_AF-A0A9P6J1I4-F1
#
_entry.id   AF-A0A9P6J1I4-F1
#
_cell.length_a   1.000
_cell.length_b   1.000
_cell.length_c   1.000
_cell.angle_alpha   90.00
_cell.angle_beta   90.00
_cell.angle_gamma   90.00
#
_symmetry.space_group_name_H-M   'P 1'
#
loop_
_entity.id
_entity.type
_entity.pdbx_description
1 polymer ?
#
loop_
_entity_poly.entity_id
_entity_poly.type
_entity_poly.pdbx_seq_one_letter_code
_entity_poly.pdbx_strand_id
1 'polypeptide(L)'
;MITQKGLDFDLIATKPTTVARIEDDPRQTFKHKKTTPNSVDKYLKVHTFSTKHEFLYSLLLEYPQIRSMRLWDDRPCQVAKFRQIGQQWLDNMMLDDFKIIVVQEPQLYLEPQRERDLVLAMVEANNCQVDIEKAGGPFLVAGVGPLPRIRPELKDMNIWGPYETHTPHARFKIEVVQIVRYVGVMFSRTVQRVIRDRIGSRDRTLSKDQWIERPRSLQTENLRKWVVPDDFHVILCLRAAPTEFLETIGGLGTTVLVEVEAVGHREGRIWALKVKEMKPQEPDQDQRALYIVAPNGEVYSSLEALKSAYASNRPSSSLSDTTEISYDHVDLDHLGNMSLMRDQTPHITMAYDRLNGARALDYNLIQEWEPLMTPQGTPFPGRLILVGKIGEKRLLGMKTNTSASQQPIKAEVSLGNIIKKLLSDKDIPGKELGKMVKAVKDEMERLSVENRLANEERIATIAQEICDRAETMKMCASA
;
A
#
# COMPACT_ATOMS: atom_id res chain seq x y z
N MET A 1 -56.36 -1.21 3.12
CA MET A 1 -55.84 -2.57 3.32
C MET A 1 -55.22 -3.05 2.02
N ILE A 2 -53.89 -3.04 1.93
CA ILE A 2 -53.12 -3.63 0.84
C ILE A 2 -52.60 -4.95 1.40
N THR A 3 -53.36 -6.03 1.28
CA THR A 3 -53.10 -7.30 1.98
C THR A 3 -52.26 -8.30 1.18
N GLN A 4 -51.84 -8.00 -0.05
CA GLN A 4 -51.07 -8.94 -0.86
C GLN A 4 -50.28 -8.24 -1.99
N LYS A 5 -49.27 -7.45 -1.63
CA LYS A 5 -48.15 -7.25 -2.55
C LYS A 5 -46.97 -8.02 -1.98
N GLY A 6 -46.80 -9.25 -2.46
CA GLY A 6 -45.52 -9.94 -2.40
C GLY A 6 -44.52 -9.05 -3.12
N LEU A 7 -43.76 -8.31 -2.31
CA LEU A 7 -42.83 -7.30 -2.77
C LEU A 7 -41.52 -8.01 -3.10
N ASP A 8 -41.44 -8.58 -4.30
CA ASP A 8 -40.19 -9.03 -4.92
C ASP A 8 -39.56 -7.78 -5.57
N PHE A 9 -38.80 -7.01 -4.78
CA PHE A 9 -38.03 -5.89 -5.31
C PHE A 9 -36.61 -5.92 -4.74
N ASP A 10 -35.66 -5.60 -5.61
CA ASP A 10 -34.28 -5.35 -5.19
C ASP A 10 -34.21 -4.00 -4.48
N LEU A 11 -33.92 -4.01 -3.18
CA LEU A 11 -33.67 -2.80 -2.43
C LEU A 11 -32.21 -2.37 -2.59
N ILE A 12 -32.00 -1.32 -3.39
CA ILE A 12 -30.70 -0.65 -3.46
C ILE A 12 -30.64 0.42 -2.37
N ALA A 13 -30.01 0.09 -1.25
CA ALA A 13 -29.72 1.08 -0.21
C ALA A 13 -28.43 1.84 -0.56
N THR A 14 -28.53 3.17 -0.72
CA THR A 14 -27.35 4.02 -0.91
C THR A 14 -26.60 4.21 0.40
N LYS A 15 -25.30 4.56 0.31
CA LYS A 15 -24.44 4.75 1.48
C LYS A 15 -25.08 5.77 2.45
N PRO A 16 -25.41 5.37 3.68
CA PRO A 16 -26.10 6.26 4.59
C PRO A 16 -25.15 7.35 5.12
N THR A 17 -25.74 8.40 5.67
CA THR A 17 -25.03 9.45 6.41
C THR A 17 -24.15 8.82 7.50
N THR A 18 -22.84 9.07 7.42
CA THR A 18 -21.86 8.56 8.39
C THR A 18 -21.45 9.60 9.42
N VAL A 19 -21.87 10.85 9.25
CA VAL A 19 -21.56 11.94 10.14
C VAL A 19 -22.80 12.83 10.31
N ALA A 20 -23.12 13.20 11.54
CA ALA A 20 -24.20 14.16 11.83
C ALA A 20 -23.64 15.35 12.59
N ARG A 21 -24.05 16.57 12.25
CA ARG A 21 -23.67 17.75 13.03
C ARG A 21 -24.40 17.71 14.36
N ILE A 22 -23.68 17.91 15.47
CA ILE A 22 -24.31 18.08 16.78
C ILE A 22 -24.71 19.55 16.85
N GLU A 23 -26.00 19.84 16.66
CA GLU A 23 -26.51 21.19 16.86
C GLU A 23 -26.42 21.53 18.35
N ASP A 24 -25.83 22.68 18.67
CA ASP A 24 -25.95 23.25 20.01
C ASP A 24 -27.43 23.47 20.31
N ASP A 25 -27.88 23.14 21.53
CA ASP A 25 -29.28 23.17 21.96
C ASP A 25 -30.01 24.41 21.40
N PRO A 26 -31.04 24.25 20.54
CA PRO A 26 -31.75 25.37 19.92
C PRO A 26 -32.44 26.28 20.95
N ARG A 27 -32.52 25.87 22.23
CA ARG A 27 -32.98 26.74 23.33
C ARG A 27 -31.94 27.77 23.79
N GLN A 28 -30.67 27.62 23.40
CA GLN A 28 -29.60 28.58 23.74
C GLN A 28 -29.33 29.64 22.66
N THR A 29 -29.88 29.48 21.45
CA THR A 29 -29.55 30.33 20.28
C THR A 29 -30.24 31.70 20.25
N PHE A 30 -31.27 31.94 21.08
CA PHE A 30 -31.99 33.23 21.06
C PHE A 30 -31.39 34.35 21.91
N LYS A 31 -30.36 34.08 22.73
CA LYS A 31 -29.66 35.15 23.47
C LYS A 31 -28.36 35.51 22.76
N HIS A 32 -28.43 36.46 21.83
CA HIS A 32 -27.33 37.22 21.20
C HIS A 32 -25.92 36.72 21.55
N LYS A 33 -25.54 35.54 21.05
CA LYS A 33 -24.16 35.08 21.14
C LYS A 33 -23.41 35.85 20.07
N LYS A 34 -22.72 36.93 20.46
CA LYS A 34 -21.49 37.34 19.75
C LYS A 34 -20.69 36.05 19.61
N THR A 35 -20.63 35.53 18.39
CA THR A 35 -19.90 34.32 18.04
C THR A 35 -18.49 34.47 18.57
N THR A 36 -18.22 33.90 19.74
CA THR A 36 -16.86 33.74 20.22
C THR A 36 -16.15 32.93 19.14
N PRO A 37 -15.08 33.44 18.52
CA PRO A 37 -14.45 32.86 17.32
C PRO A 37 -13.87 31.43 17.49
N ASN A 38 -14.14 30.76 18.62
CA ASN A 38 -13.56 29.49 19.02
C ASN A 38 -14.59 28.37 19.25
N SER A 39 -15.88 28.52 18.90
CA SER A 39 -16.79 27.38 18.95
C SER A 39 -16.47 26.40 17.81
N VAL A 40 -15.73 25.35 18.12
CA VAL A 40 -15.38 24.32 17.14
C VAL A 40 -16.60 23.44 16.89
N ASP A 41 -17.01 23.32 15.63
CA ASP A 41 -18.11 22.43 15.24
C ASP A 41 -17.83 20.99 15.67
N LYS A 42 -18.80 20.37 16.36
CA LYS A 42 -18.74 18.98 16.78
C LYS A 42 -19.66 18.13 15.92
N TYR A 43 -19.16 16.96 15.55
CA TYR A 43 -19.91 16.01 14.76
C TYR A 43 -20.00 14.66 15.47
N LEU A 44 -21.09 13.95 15.23
CA LEU A 44 -21.28 12.58 15.64
C LEU A 44 -20.89 11.68 14.47
N LYS A 45 -19.80 10.92 14.61
CA LYS A 45 -19.40 9.94 13.60
C LYS A 45 -20.03 8.59 13.90
N VAL A 46 -20.68 8.05 12.89
CA VAL A 46 -21.34 6.75 12.93
C VAL A 46 -20.51 5.74 12.16
N HIS A 47 -20.26 4.60 12.78
CA HIS A 47 -19.60 3.50 12.09
C HIS A 47 -20.52 2.92 11.00
N THR A 48 -20.05 2.85 9.75
CA THR A 48 -20.85 2.38 8.59
C THR A 48 -21.54 1.04 8.83
N PHE A 49 -20.89 0.14 9.57
CA PHE A 49 -21.49 -1.14 9.98
C PHE A 49 -22.76 -0.95 10.82
N SER A 50 -22.74 -0.08 11.83
CA SER A 50 -23.88 0.16 12.71
C SER A 50 -25.07 0.70 11.94
N THR A 51 -24.84 1.60 10.97
CA THR A 51 -25.90 2.11 10.11
C THR A 51 -26.50 1.02 9.22
N LYS A 52 -25.67 0.19 8.59
CA LYS A 52 -26.15 -0.96 7.81
C LYS A 52 -26.94 -1.93 8.69
N HIS A 53 -26.44 -2.22 9.89
CA HIS A 53 -27.06 -3.13 10.84
C HIS A 53 -28.44 -2.61 11.28
N GLU A 54 -28.53 -1.35 11.72
CA GLU A 54 -29.80 -0.75 12.14
C GLU A 54 -30.81 -0.71 11.01
N PHE A 55 -30.37 -0.36 9.79
CA PHE A 55 -31.23 -0.37 8.61
C PHE A 55 -31.84 -1.75 8.35
N LEU A 56 -31.01 -2.79 8.31
CA LEU A 56 -31.46 -4.16 8.09
C LEU A 56 -32.36 -4.65 9.24
N TYR A 57 -32.02 -4.32 10.48
CA TYR A 57 -32.84 -4.66 11.64
C TYR A 57 -34.21 -3.99 11.58
N SER A 58 -34.24 -2.69 11.24
CA SER A 58 -35.48 -1.93 11.08
C SER A 58 -36.35 -2.50 9.96
N LEU A 59 -35.73 -2.96 8.87
CA LEU A 59 -36.42 -3.63 7.77
C LEU A 59 -37.08 -4.93 8.22
N LEU A 60 -36.39 -5.75 9.01
CA LEU A 60 -36.96 -7.00 9.55
C LEU A 60 -38.11 -6.74 10.55
N LEU A 61 -38.04 -5.68 11.34
CA LEU A 61 -39.12 -5.29 12.24
C LEU A 61 -40.35 -4.77 11.49
N GLU A 62 -40.14 -3.95 10.46
CA GLU A 62 -41.22 -3.32 9.70
C GLU A 62 -41.92 -4.32 8.75
N TYR A 63 -41.16 -5.30 8.25
CA TYR A 63 -41.61 -6.28 7.28
C TYR A 63 -41.33 -7.71 7.80
N PRO A 64 -42.06 -8.19 8.82
CA PRO A 64 -41.83 -9.49 9.45
C PRO A 64 -42.06 -10.69 8.51
N GLN A 65 -42.69 -10.48 7.36
CA GLN A 65 -42.82 -11.48 6.30
C GLN A 65 -41.50 -11.78 5.57
N ILE A 66 -40.47 -10.94 5.74
CA ILE A 66 -39.13 -11.22 5.21
C ILE A 66 -38.54 -12.35 6.04
N ARG A 67 -38.48 -13.54 5.46
CA ARG A 67 -37.94 -14.75 6.10
C ARG A 67 -36.56 -15.17 5.60
N SER A 68 -36.08 -14.57 4.51
CA SER A 68 -34.76 -14.89 3.97
C SER A 68 -34.01 -13.62 3.59
N MET A 69 -32.72 -13.55 3.89
CA MET A 69 -31.88 -12.42 3.50
C MET A 69 -30.55 -12.89 2.92
N ARG A 70 -30.19 -12.32 1.76
CA ARG A 70 -28.86 -12.47 1.15
C ARG A 70 -28.15 -11.13 1.18
N LEU A 71 -26.94 -11.11 1.72
CA LEU A 71 -26.13 -9.89 1.86
C LEU A 71 -24.83 -10.03 1.06
N TRP A 72 -24.48 -9.03 0.27
CA TRP A 72 -23.21 -8.95 -0.44
C TRP A 72 -22.34 -7.89 0.24
N ASP A 73 -21.13 -8.25 0.67
CA ASP A 73 -20.19 -7.32 1.30
C ASP A 73 -18.75 -7.69 0.94
N ASP A 74 -17.91 -6.67 0.75
CA ASP A 74 -16.52 -6.75 0.30
C ASP A 74 -15.52 -6.66 1.47
N ARG A 75 -15.96 -6.27 2.67
CA ARG A 75 -15.08 -6.00 3.81
C ARG A 75 -15.05 -7.20 4.76
N PRO A 76 -13.90 -7.90 4.93
CA PRO A 76 -13.82 -9.09 5.78
C PRO A 76 -14.28 -8.86 7.23
N CYS A 77 -13.98 -7.68 7.80
CA CYS A 77 -14.40 -7.33 9.15
C CYS A 77 -15.92 -7.10 9.28
N GLN A 78 -16.58 -6.55 8.26
CA GLN A 78 -18.03 -6.40 8.27
C GLN A 78 -18.71 -7.74 8.03
N VAL A 79 -18.17 -8.56 7.12
CA VAL A 79 -18.63 -9.93 6.88
C VAL A 79 -18.65 -10.75 8.15
N ALA A 80 -17.56 -10.75 8.92
CA ALA A 80 -17.47 -11.50 10.17
C ALA A 80 -18.54 -11.05 11.18
N LYS A 81 -18.75 -9.74 11.33
CA LYS A 81 -19.78 -9.20 12.23
C LYS A 81 -21.19 -9.52 11.75
N PHE A 82 -21.47 -9.42 10.45
CA PHE A 82 -22.78 -9.77 9.89
C PHE A 82 -23.09 -11.26 9.98
N ARG A 83 -22.09 -12.15 9.99
CA ARG A 83 -22.33 -13.57 10.30
C ARG A 83 -22.83 -13.76 11.72
N GLN A 84 -22.24 -13.07 12.69
CA GLN A 84 -22.68 -13.14 14.09
C GLN A 84 -24.09 -12.58 14.26
N ILE A 85 -24.37 -11.42 13.65
CA ILE A 85 -25.68 -10.78 13.72
C ILE A 85 -26.74 -11.59 12.96
N GLY A 86 -26.40 -12.10 11.78
CA GLY A 86 -27.27 -12.97 11.00
C GLY A 86 -27.67 -14.22 11.77
N GLN A 87 -26.73 -14.81 12.52
CA GLN A 87 -27.04 -15.92 13.42
C GLN A 87 -28.01 -15.50 14.52
N GLN A 88 -27.82 -14.34 15.14
CA GLN A 88 -28.78 -13.82 16.13
C GLN A 88 -30.18 -13.61 15.54
N TRP A 89 -30.29 -13.19 14.28
CA TRP A 89 -31.59 -13.06 13.61
C TRP A 89 -32.27 -14.41 13.34
N LEU A 90 -31.49 -15.45 13.03
CA LEU A 90 -31.99 -16.81 12.91
C LEU A 90 -32.45 -17.35 14.28
N ASP A 91 -31.61 -17.19 15.31
CA ASP A 91 -31.89 -17.67 16.67
C ASP A 91 -33.16 -17.01 17.27
N ASN A 92 -33.37 -15.73 16.96
CA ASN A 92 -34.56 -14.96 17.37
C ASN A 92 -35.77 -15.19 16.45
N MET A 93 -35.69 -16.11 15.49
CA MET A 93 -36.74 -16.42 14.51
C MET A 93 -37.19 -15.18 13.69
N MET A 94 -36.32 -14.18 13.52
CA MET A 94 -36.57 -13.04 12.63
C MET A 94 -36.39 -13.45 11.16
N LEU A 95 -35.50 -14.40 10.89
CA LEU A 95 -35.25 -15.01 9.59
C LEU A 95 -35.28 -16.54 9.71
N ASP A 96 -35.63 -17.21 8.62
CA ASP A 96 -35.46 -18.66 8.41
C ASP A 96 -34.15 -18.98 7.67
N ASP A 97 -33.65 -18.05 6.83
CA ASP A 97 -32.39 -18.18 6.09
C ASP A 97 -31.60 -16.86 6.06
N PHE A 98 -30.30 -16.94 6.30
CA PHE A 98 -29.38 -15.80 6.18
C PHE A 98 -28.07 -16.23 5.53
N LYS A 99 -27.73 -15.60 4.41
CA LYS A 99 -26.50 -15.90 3.67
C LYS A 99 -25.74 -14.63 3.34
N ILE A 100 -24.44 -14.62 3.66
CA ILE A 100 -23.51 -13.57 3.24
C ILE A 100 -22.60 -14.06 2.11
N ILE A 101 -22.54 -13.28 1.04
CA ILE A 101 -21.71 -13.50 -0.14
C ILE A 101 -20.55 -12.51 -0.10
N VAL A 102 -19.33 -13.03 0.03
CA VAL A 102 -18.13 -12.20 0.05
C VAL A 102 -17.80 -11.77 -1.38
N VAL A 103 -17.86 -10.48 -1.64
CA VAL A 103 -17.51 -9.91 -2.93
C VAL A 103 -16.00 -9.66 -2.94
N GLN A 104 -15.29 -10.29 -3.87
CA GLN A 104 -13.91 -9.90 -4.14
C GLN A 104 -13.96 -8.68 -5.05
N GLU A 105 -13.45 -7.53 -4.56
CA GLU A 105 -13.33 -6.34 -5.39
C GLU A 105 -12.50 -6.68 -6.64
N PRO A 106 -13.05 -6.54 -7.86
CA PRO A 106 -12.25 -6.70 -9.05
C PRO A 106 -11.20 -5.59 -9.06
N GLN A 107 -9.92 -5.96 -9.12
CA GLN A 107 -8.81 -5.01 -9.26
C GLN A 107 -8.77 -4.49 -10.71
N LEU A 108 -9.76 -3.68 -11.07
CA LEU A 108 -9.74 -2.91 -12.31
C LEU A 108 -8.89 -1.67 -12.04
N TYR A 109 -7.64 -1.72 -12.47
CA TYR A 109 -6.77 -0.56 -12.45
C TYR A 109 -7.29 0.47 -13.46
N LEU A 110 -7.28 1.75 -13.07
CA LEU A 110 -7.49 2.83 -14.01
C LEU A 110 -6.31 2.87 -15.00
N GLU A 111 -6.56 3.42 -16.18
CA GLU A 111 -5.47 3.77 -17.08
C GLU A 111 -4.53 4.75 -16.34
N PRO A 112 -3.19 4.56 -16.38
CA PRO A 112 -2.26 5.32 -15.54
C PRO A 112 -2.37 6.83 -15.65
N GLN A 113 -2.59 7.36 -16.86
CA GLN A 113 -2.75 8.79 -17.06
C GLN A 113 -4.07 9.29 -16.43
N ARG A 114 -5.17 8.57 -16.62
CA ARG A 114 -6.45 8.87 -15.98
C ARG A 114 -6.38 8.80 -14.45
N GLU A 115 -5.65 7.82 -13.90
CA GLU A 115 -5.40 7.75 -12.46
C GLU A 115 -4.64 8.98 -11.96
N ARG A 116 -3.56 9.36 -12.66
CA ARG A 116 -2.77 10.56 -12.36
C ARG A 116 -3.63 11.82 -12.39
N ASP A 117 -4.44 12.00 -13.42
CA ASP A 117 -5.31 13.17 -13.58
C ASP A 117 -6.34 13.25 -12.44
N LEU A 118 -6.94 12.11 -12.07
CA LEU A 118 -7.87 12.03 -10.95
C LEU A 118 -7.19 12.42 -9.63
N VAL A 119 -5.99 11.89 -9.36
CA VAL A 119 -5.22 12.23 -8.15
C VAL A 119 -4.89 13.73 -8.11
N LEU A 120 -4.49 14.32 -9.22
CA LEU A 120 -4.21 15.76 -9.32
C LEU A 120 -5.47 16.59 -9.03
N ALA A 121 -6.60 16.23 -9.63
CA ALA A 121 -7.87 16.90 -9.37
C ALA A 121 -8.32 16.78 -7.90
N MET A 122 -8.11 15.63 -7.27
CA MET A 122 -8.39 15.43 -5.84
C MET A 122 -7.50 16.31 -4.95
N VAL A 123 -6.22 16.46 -5.31
CA VAL A 123 -5.28 17.35 -4.59
C VAL A 123 -5.68 18.80 -4.73
N GLU A 124 -6.04 19.23 -5.94
CA GLU A 124 -6.52 20.58 -6.21
C GLU A 124 -7.77 20.89 -5.39
N ALA A 125 -8.78 20.01 -5.44
CA ALA A 125 -10.00 20.16 -4.65
C ALA A 125 -9.72 20.23 -3.14
N ASN A 126 -8.80 19.40 -2.63
CA ASN A 126 -8.37 19.48 -1.23
C ASN A 126 -7.72 20.84 -0.93
N ASN A 127 -6.83 21.32 -1.78
CA ASN A 127 -6.10 22.58 -1.57
C ASN A 127 -7.03 23.79 -1.64
N CYS A 128 -8.02 23.80 -2.54
CA CYS A 128 -9.08 24.81 -2.56
C CYS A 128 -9.86 24.81 -1.24
N GLN A 129 -10.21 23.64 -0.71
CA GLN A 129 -10.89 23.54 0.57
C GLN A 129 -10.03 24.05 1.74
N VAL A 130 -8.72 23.78 1.73
CA VAL A 130 -7.78 24.35 2.72
C VAL A 130 -7.79 25.88 2.69
N ASP A 131 -7.87 26.47 1.51
CA ASP A 131 -7.92 27.93 1.36
C ASP A 131 -9.25 28.51 1.88
N ILE A 132 -10.37 27.82 1.64
CA ILE A 132 -11.67 28.17 2.23
C ILE A 132 -11.62 28.11 3.77
N GLU A 133 -11.10 27.02 4.33
CA GLU A 133 -10.96 26.86 5.79
C GLU A 133 -10.09 27.95 6.41
N LYS A 134 -8.96 28.31 5.77
CA LYS A 134 -8.06 29.39 6.23
C LYS A 134 -8.70 30.77 6.16
N ALA A 135 -9.61 31.00 5.22
CA ALA A 135 -10.39 32.22 5.11
C ALA A 135 -11.55 32.31 6.13
N GLY A 136 -11.67 31.33 7.05
CA GLY A 136 -12.75 31.26 8.03
C GLY A 136 -14.02 30.60 7.49
N GLY A 137 -13.95 29.95 6.33
CA GLY A 137 -15.04 29.13 5.79
C GLY A 137 -15.25 27.83 6.57
N PRO A 138 -16.36 27.12 6.32
CA PRO A 138 -16.70 25.91 7.04
C PRO A 138 -15.75 24.76 6.70
N PHE A 139 -15.51 23.87 7.67
CA PHE A 139 -14.82 22.61 7.41
C PHE A 139 -15.64 21.71 6.49
N LEU A 140 -15.01 21.12 5.49
CA LEU A 140 -15.68 20.09 4.69
C LEU A 140 -15.63 18.77 5.45
N VAL A 141 -16.80 18.28 5.88
CA VAL A 141 -16.94 16.99 6.55
C VAL A 141 -17.72 16.06 5.61
N ALA A 142 -17.06 15.00 5.16
CA ALA A 142 -17.66 14.08 4.20
C ALA A 142 -18.76 13.23 4.85
N GLY A 143 -19.89 13.08 4.16
CA GLY A 143 -21.00 12.25 4.64
C GLY A 143 -21.80 12.89 5.78
N VAL A 144 -21.78 14.22 5.90
CA VAL A 144 -22.69 14.96 6.77
C VAL A 144 -24.13 14.82 6.27
N GLY A 145 -25.04 14.57 7.19
CA GLY A 145 -26.48 14.50 6.94
C GLY A 145 -27.26 14.56 8.24
N PRO A 146 -28.56 14.22 8.21
CA PRO A 146 -29.40 14.28 9.40
C PRO A 146 -28.91 13.31 10.47
N LEU A 147 -29.06 13.69 11.74
CA LEU A 147 -28.83 12.80 12.86
C LEU A 147 -29.75 11.58 12.71
N PRO A 148 -29.21 10.35 12.68
CA PRO A 148 -30.05 9.17 12.60
C PRO A 148 -31.00 9.12 13.79
N ARG A 149 -32.28 8.90 13.51
CA ARG A 149 -33.31 8.76 14.56
C ARG A 149 -33.29 7.33 15.06
N ILE A 150 -32.76 7.13 16.26
CA ILE A 150 -32.79 5.82 16.92
C ILE A 150 -34.24 5.48 17.23
N ARG A 151 -34.71 4.32 16.74
CA ARG A 151 -36.01 3.79 17.15
C ARG A 151 -35.96 3.50 18.66
N PRO A 152 -36.98 3.88 19.47
CA PRO A 152 -36.96 3.69 20.92
C PRO A 152 -36.61 2.27 21.36
N GLU A 153 -37.05 1.28 20.60
CA GLU A 153 -36.85 -0.16 20.83
C GLU A 153 -35.37 -0.59 20.70
N LEU A 154 -34.55 0.18 19.99
CA LEU A 154 -33.12 -0.12 19.74
C LEU A 154 -32.18 0.56 20.72
N LYS A 155 -32.71 1.43 21.59
CA LYS A 155 -31.91 2.28 22.48
C LYS A 155 -31.04 1.45 23.42
N ASP A 156 -31.55 0.32 23.91
CA ASP A 156 -30.87 -0.53 24.89
C ASP A 156 -30.02 -1.63 24.24
N MET A 157 -30.18 -1.86 22.93
CA MET A 157 -29.46 -2.91 22.20
C MET A 157 -28.01 -2.54 21.88
N ASN A 158 -27.59 -1.31 22.20
CA ASN A 158 -26.24 -0.79 21.97
C ASN A 158 -25.76 -0.95 20.50
N ILE A 159 -26.69 -1.00 19.54
CA ILE A 159 -26.43 -1.17 18.10
C ILE A 159 -25.50 -0.06 17.57
N TRP A 160 -25.56 1.09 18.22
CA TRP A 160 -24.85 2.32 17.91
C TRP A 160 -23.57 2.53 18.74
N GLY A 161 -23.22 1.59 19.62
CA GLY A 161 -22.10 1.74 20.54
C GLY A 161 -20.72 1.50 19.90
N PRO A 162 -19.74 2.40 20.05
CA PRO A 162 -19.82 3.80 20.50
C PRO A 162 -19.90 4.81 19.35
N TYR A 163 -20.61 5.92 19.59
CA TYR A 163 -20.46 7.12 18.78
C TYR A 163 -19.12 7.79 19.10
N GLU A 164 -18.39 8.16 18.06
CA GLU A 164 -17.20 8.98 18.22
C GLU A 164 -17.59 10.44 17.95
N THR A 165 -17.45 11.30 18.96
CA THR A 165 -17.46 12.74 18.72
C THR A 165 -16.24 13.07 17.87
N HIS A 166 -16.49 13.55 16.66
CA HIS A 166 -15.49 13.95 15.71
C HIS A 166 -15.44 15.46 15.63
N THR A 167 -14.29 16.02 15.97
CA THR A 167 -13.96 17.41 15.68
C THR A 167 -13.12 17.43 14.40
N PRO A 168 -13.55 18.12 13.33
CA PRO A 168 -12.77 18.19 12.11
C PRO A 168 -11.44 18.87 12.39
N HIS A 169 -10.37 18.29 11.84
CA HIS A 169 -9.05 18.91 11.89
C HIS A 169 -8.88 19.79 10.65
N ALA A 170 -8.16 20.90 10.82
CA ALA A 170 -7.75 21.74 9.71
C ALA A 170 -6.96 20.91 8.69
N ARG A 171 -7.33 21.05 7.41
CA ARG A 171 -6.65 20.34 6.34
C ARG A 171 -5.32 21.00 6.00
N PHE A 172 -4.43 20.22 5.41
CA PHE A 172 -3.14 20.70 4.94
C PHE A 172 -3.14 20.77 3.42
N LYS A 173 -2.40 21.76 2.89
CA LYS A 173 -2.09 21.75 1.46
C LYS A 173 -1.24 20.52 1.16
N ILE A 174 -1.64 19.81 0.13
CA ILE A 174 -0.92 18.66 -0.41
C ILE A 174 -0.17 19.13 -1.64
N GLU A 175 1.12 18.84 -1.65
CA GLU A 175 1.98 19.03 -2.81
C GLU A 175 2.24 17.66 -3.45
N VAL A 176 1.95 17.54 -4.74
CA VAL A 176 2.30 16.34 -5.51
C VAL A 176 3.74 16.51 -5.97
N VAL A 177 4.62 15.68 -5.45
CA VAL A 177 6.05 15.73 -5.73
C VAL A 177 6.49 14.43 -6.40
N GLN A 178 7.43 14.53 -7.33
CA GLN A 178 8.11 13.35 -7.84
C GLN A 178 9.17 12.92 -6.83
N ILE A 179 8.99 11.75 -6.24
CA ILE A 179 9.94 11.17 -5.30
C ILE A 179 10.70 10.08 -6.03
N VAL A 180 12.03 10.18 -6.05
CA VAL A 180 12.87 9.08 -6.53
C VAL A 180 12.72 7.92 -5.56
N ARG A 181 12.17 6.82 -6.04
CA ARG A 181 12.01 5.58 -5.27
C ARG A 181 13.33 4.83 -5.19
N TYR A 182 14.02 4.72 -6.31
CA TYR A 182 15.34 4.11 -6.43
C TYR A 182 16.05 4.58 -7.70
N VAL A 183 17.38 4.45 -7.69
CA VAL A 183 18.24 4.49 -8.87
C VAL A 183 18.65 3.06 -9.21
N GLY A 184 18.55 2.71 -10.48
CA GLY A 184 18.77 1.34 -10.93
C GLY A 184 19.05 1.21 -12.42
N VAL A 185 19.37 -0.01 -12.85
CA VAL A 185 19.39 -0.35 -14.28
C VAL A 185 17.96 -0.61 -14.73
N MET A 186 17.49 0.22 -15.66
CA MET A 186 16.17 0.17 -16.26
C MET A 186 16.27 -0.47 -17.65
N PHE A 187 15.40 -1.43 -17.93
CA PHE A 187 15.32 -2.08 -19.23
C PHE A 187 14.24 -1.46 -20.09
N SER A 188 14.46 -1.41 -21.42
CA SER A 188 13.45 -0.92 -22.36
C SER A 188 12.19 -1.78 -22.32
N ARG A 189 11.04 -1.24 -22.74
CA ARG A 189 9.78 -1.98 -22.82
C ARG A 189 9.92 -3.27 -23.64
N THR A 190 10.74 -3.25 -24.68
CA THR A 190 10.98 -4.41 -25.53
C THR A 190 11.80 -5.47 -24.82
N VAL A 191 12.87 -5.10 -24.12
CA VAL A 191 13.65 -6.04 -23.29
C VAL A 191 12.77 -6.62 -22.19
N GLN A 192 11.95 -5.79 -21.52
CA GLN A 192 11.00 -6.27 -20.52
C GLN A 192 9.97 -7.25 -21.09
N ARG A 193 9.47 -7.00 -22.31
CA ARG A 193 8.58 -7.93 -23.01
C ARG A 193 9.30 -9.25 -23.31
N VAL A 194 10.53 -9.21 -23.81
CA VAL A 194 11.35 -10.42 -24.03
C VAL A 194 11.53 -11.19 -22.72
N ILE A 195 11.81 -10.53 -21.60
CA ILE A 195 11.89 -11.17 -20.27
C ILE A 195 10.53 -11.78 -19.89
N ARG A 196 9.42 -11.04 -20.04
CA ARG A 196 8.07 -11.46 -19.63
C ARG A 196 7.53 -12.63 -20.45
N ASP A 197 7.65 -12.56 -21.77
CA ASP A 197 7.17 -13.60 -22.69
C ASP A 197 7.81 -14.95 -22.36
N ARG A 198 9.01 -14.90 -21.77
CA ARG A 198 9.75 -16.07 -21.32
C ARG A 198 9.39 -16.53 -19.89
N ILE A 199 8.76 -15.67 -19.07
CA ILE A 199 8.29 -16.00 -17.71
C ILE A 199 6.93 -16.72 -17.71
N GLY A 200 6.15 -16.66 -18.79
CA GLY A 200 4.76 -17.15 -18.78
C GLY A 200 4.28 -17.90 -20.01
N SER A 201 5.04 -17.95 -21.11
CA SER A 201 4.56 -18.60 -22.32
C SER A 201 4.50 -20.11 -22.17
N ARG A 202 3.26 -20.61 -22.09
CA ARG A 202 2.90 -21.97 -22.55
C ARG A 202 3.11 -22.15 -24.05
N ASP A 203 3.39 -21.07 -24.79
CA ASP A 203 3.51 -21.11 -26.23
C ASP A 203 4.83 -21.78 -26.64
N ARG A 204 4.72 -23.06 -26.99
CA ARG A 204 5.81 -23.99 -27.30
C ARG A 204 6.49 -23.71 -28.66
N THR A 205 6.21 -22.58 -29.29
CA THR A 205 6.58 -22.29 -30.69
C THR A 205 7.95 -21.65 -30.83
N LEU A 206 8.45 -20.96 -29.79
CA LEU A 206 9.87 -20.64 -29.69
C LEU A 206 10.62 -21.91 -29.26
N SER A 207 11.66 -22.30 -29.99
CA SER A 207 12.45 -23.49 -29.69
C SER A 207 12.81 -23.53 -28.20
N LYS A 208 12.46 -24.63 -27.54
CA LYS A 208 12.63 -24.83 -26.09
C LYS A 208 14.07 -24.69 -25.60
N ASP A 209 15.04 -24.60 -26.51
CA ASP A 209 16.43 -24.86 -26.22
C ASP A 209 17.23 -23.65 -25.73
N GLN A 210 16.62 -22.48 -25.53
CA GLN A 210 17.39 -21.23 -25.37
C GLN A 210 16.98 -20.26 -24.26
N TRP A 211 16.28 -20.67 -23.20
CA TRP A 211 16.00 -19.72 -22.10
C TRP A 211 16.22 -20.25 -20.69
N ILE A 212 16.32 -19.30 -19.76
CA ILE A 212 16.56 -19.51 -18.33
C ILE A 212 15.36 -20.22 -17.70
N GLU A 213 15.59 -21.43 -17.20
CA GLU A 213 14.63 -22.18 -16.42
C GLU A 213 14.43 -21.58 -15.02
N ARG A 214 13.26 -21.88 -14.45
CA ARG A 214 12.96 -21.54 -13.05
C ARG A 214 13.89 -22.33 -12.11
N PRO A 215 14.14 -21.82 -10.89
CA PRO A 215 14.79 -22.58 -9.83
C PRO A 215 14.13 -23.95 -9.69
N ARG A 216 14.93 -25.00 -9.46
CA ARG A 216 14.43 -26.40 -9.49
C ARG A 216 13.25 -26.62 -8.55
N SER A 217 13.30 -26.00 -7.38
CA SER A 217 12.23 -26.02 -6.36
C SER A 217 10.90 -25.43 -6.81
N LEU A 218 10.89 -24.57 -7.83
CA LEU A 218 9.71 -23.86 -8.35
C LEU A 218 9.19 -24.43 -9.67
N GLN A 219 9.83 -25.45 -10.24
CA GLN A 219 9.45 -25.98 -11.56
C GLN A 219 8.05 -26.63 -11.55
N THR A 220 7.67 -27.26 -10.44
CA THR A 220 6.36 -27.88 -10.23
C THR A 220 5.29 -26.90 -9.75
N GLU A 221 5.68 -25.69 -9.31
CA GLU A 221 4.76 -24.71 -8.73
C GLU A 221 3.87 -24.04 -9.78
N ASN A 222 2.62 -23.79 -9.40
CA ASN A 222 1.64 -23.11 -10.24
C ASN A 222 1.74 -21.58 -10.07
N LEU A 223 2.56 -20.96 -10.91
CA LEU A 223 2.79 -19.52 -10.88
C LEU A 223 1.60 -18.65 -11.32
N ARG A 224 0.46 -19.22 -11.70
CA ARG A 224 -0.74 -18.43 -12.06
C ARG A 224 -1.24 -17.54 -10.92
N LYS A 225 -0.90 -17.91 -9.68
CA LYS A 225 -1.24 -17.14 -8.47
C LYS A 225 -0.18 -16.12 -8.07
N TRP A 226 0.99 -16.19 -8.71
CA TRP A 226 2.11 -15.32 -8.41
C TRP A 226 1.95 -14.00 -9.15
N VAL A 227 2.45 -12.95 -8.53
CA VAL A 227 2.50 -11.62 -9.12
C VAL A 227 3.83 -11.48 -9.86
N VAL A 228 3.74 -11.21 -11.16
CA VAL A 228 4.90 -10.82 -11.99
C VAL A 228 4.99 -9.28 -11.93
N PRO A 229 6.16 -8.69 -11.62
CA PRO A 229 6.32 -7.25 -11.64
C PRO A 229 6.01 -6.63 -13.02
N ASP A 230 5.43 -5.43 -13.01
CA ASP A 230 5.15 -4.68 -14.23
C ASP A 230 6.44 -4.19 -14.92
N ASP A 231 7.49 -3.94 -14.14
CA ASP A 231 8.80 -3.49 -14.62
C ASP A 231 9.93 -4.36 -14.05
N PHE A 232 10.77 -4.90 -14.93
CA PHE A 232 12.03 -5.54 -14.54
C PHE A 232 13.14 -4.49 -14.47
N HIS A 233 13.97 -4.56 -13.42
CA HIS A 233 15.06 -3.62 -13.17
C HIS A 233 16.06 -4.22 -12.17
N VAL A 234 17.24 -3.62 -12.10
CA VAL A 234 18.24 -3.90 -11.05
C VAL A 234 18.34 -2.69 -10.13
N ILE A 235 18.08 -2.85 -8.84
CA ILE A 235 18.17 -1.75 -7.87
C ILE A 235 19.64 -1.57 -7.46
N LEU A 236 20.18 -0.36 -7.64
CA LEU A 236 21.56 -0.02 -7.22
C LEU A 236 21.58 0.82 -5.94
N CYS A 237 20.60 1.73 -5.81
CA CYS A 237 20.44 2.60 -4.65
C CYS A 237 18.96 2.83 -4.36
N LEU A 238 18.55 2.74 -3.09
CA LEU A 238 17.21 3.14 -2.67
C LEU A 238 17.18 4.66 -2.47
N ARG A 239 16.13 5.32 -2.98
CA ARG A 239 15.97 6.79 -3.07
C ARG A 239 16.87 7.43 -4.13
N ALA A 240 16.96 8.75 -4.12
CA ALA A 240 17.87 9.51 -4.97
C ALA A 240 19.32 9.16 -4.59
N ALA A 241 20.13 8.85 -5.62
CA ALA A 241 21.55 8.59 -5.44
C ALA A 241 22.30 9.92 -5.20
N PRO A 242 23.28 9.95 -4.27
CA PRO A 242 24.23 11.06 -4.18
C PRO A 242 24.99 11.26 -5.50
N THR A 243 25.38 12.50 -5.82
CA THR A 243 26.11 12.83 -7.05
C THR A 243 27.39 11.99 -7.20
N GLU A 244 28.16 11.84 -6.13
CA GLU A 244 29.38 11.02 -6.11
C GLU A 244 29.10 9.56 -6.52
N PHE A 245 28.00 8.99 -6.04
CA PHE A 245 27.62 7.63 -6.42
C PHE A 245 27.16 7.55 -7.88
N LEU A 246 26.41 8.55 -8.37
CA LEU A 246 26.04 8.62 -9.78
C LEU A 246 27.27 8.67 -10.69
N GLU A 247 28.30 9.43 -10.33
CA GLU A 247 29.56 9.48 -11.07
C GLU A 247 30.24 8.11 -11.13
N THR A 248 30.24 7.33 -10.04
CA THR A 248 30.86 5.99 -10.01
C THR A 248 30.18 4.97 -10.94
N ILE A 249 28.88 5.14 -11.20
CA ILE A 249 28.12 4.28 -12.12
C ILE A 249 28.01 4.87 -13.54
N GLY A 250 28.66 6.00 -13.79
CA GLY A 250 28.72 6.67 -15.10
C GLY A 250 27.60 7.69 -15.35
N GLY A 251 26.72 7.97 -14.39
CA GLY A 251 25.64 8.95 -14.49
C GLY A 251 24.29 8.38 -14.96
N LEU A 252 23.24 9.21 -14.90
CA LEU A 252 21.91 8.85 -15.40
C LEU A 252 21.91 8.79 -16.94
N GLY A 253 21.23 7.79 -17.51
CA GLY A 253 21.11 7.58 -18.96
C GLY A 253 22.19 6.67 -19.55
N THR A 254 23.28 6.45 -18.81
CA THR A 254 24.42 5.65 -19.26
C THR A 254 24.05 4.19 -19.46
N THR A 255 24.57 3.59 -20.55
CA THR A 255 24.29 2.20 -20.94
C THR A 255 25.03 1.23 -20.02
N VAL A 256 24.36 0.16 -19.59
CA VAL A 256 24.96 -0.92 -18.80
C VAL A 256 24.63 -2.27 -19.42
N LEU A 257 25.63 -3.15 -19.50
CA LEU A 257 25.48 -4.53 -19.94
C LEU A 257 25.34 -5.43 -18.70
N VAL A 258 24.15 -6.03 -18.53
CA VAL A 258 23.80 -6.83 -17.36
C VAL A 258 23.80 -8.31 -17.73
N GLU A 259 24.78 -9.06 -17.24
CA GLU A 259 24.86 -10.51 -17.43
C GLU A 259 24.01 -11.24 -16.39
N VAL A 260 23.21 -12.21 -16.83
CA VAL A 260 22.50 -13.11 -15.91
C VAL A 260 23.40 -14.27 -15.50
N GLU A 261 23.62 -14.42 -14.20
CA GLU A 261 24.58 -15.39 -13.63
C GLU A 261 23.91 -16.65 -13.08
N ALA A 262 22.78 -16.48 -12.38
CA ALA A 262 22.13 -17.55 -11.63
C ALA A 262 20.64 -17.25 -11.43
N VAL A 263 19.87 -18.25 -10.99
CA VAL A 263 18.49 -18.10 -10.53
C VAL A 263 18.41 -18.37 -9.04
N GLY A 264 17.55 -17.66 -8.33
CA GLY A 264 17.39 -17.82 -6.88
C GLY A 264 15.93 -17.83 -6.49
N HIS A 265 15.65 -18.50 -5.38
CA HIS A 265 14.33 -18.48 -4.78
C HIS A 265 14.43 -18.39 -3.26
N ARG A 266 13.31 -18.10 -2.61
CA ARG A 266 13.20 -18.24 -1.16
C ARG A 266 11.86 -18.85 -0.78
N GLU A 267 11.92 -19.94 0.00
CA GLU A 267 10.77 -20.57 0.65
C GLU A 267 9.58 -20.85 -0.28
N GLY A 268 9.82 -21.08 -1.58
CA GLY A 268 8.74 -21.26 -2.55
C GLY A 268 7.86 -20.02 -2.75
N ARG A 269 8.32 -18.81 -2.40
CA ARG A 269 7.51 -17.58 -2.36
C ARG A 269 8.00 -16.46 -3.25
N ILE A 270 9.27 -16.48 -3.65
CA ILE A 270 9.86 -15.47 -4.53
C ILE A 270 10.88 -16.12 -5.45
N TRP A 271 10.98 -15.59 -6.67
CA TRP A 271 11.95 -15.98 -7.69
C TRP A 271 12.63 -14.72 -8.23
N ALA A 272 13.96 -14.77 -8.33
CA ALA A 272 14.78 -13.71 -8.92
C ALA A 272 15.90 -14.27 -9.80
N LEU A 273 16.44 -13.43 -10.67
CA LEU A 273 17.68 -13.67 -11.41
C LEU A 273 18.83 -12.95 -10.70
N LYS A 274 19.91 -13.65 -10.36
CA LYS A 274 21.18 -13.03 -9.98
C LYS A 274 21.83 -12.47 -11.23
N VAL A 275 22.29 -11.23 -11.16
CA VAL A 275 22.95 -10.60 -12.29
C VAL A 275 24.31 -10.06 -11.88
N LYS A 276 25.18 -9.79 -12.85
CA LYS A 276 26.47 -9.13 -12.67
C LYS A 276 26.75 -8.20 -13.84
N GLU A 277 27.73 -7.32 -13.69
CA GLU A 277 28.17 -6.45 -14.77
C GLU A 277 28.97 -7.26 -15.80
N MET A 278 28.69 -7.07 -17.08
CA MET A 278 29.52 -7.61 -18.14
C MET A 278 30.67 -6.63 -18.43
N LYS A 279 31.90 -7.05 -18.18
CA LYS A 279 33.10 -6.29 -18.53
C LYS A 279 33.56 -6.62 -19.95
N PRO A 280 33.67 -5.64 -20.88
CA PRO A 280 34.05 -5.91 -22.27
C PRO A 280 35.51 -6.33 -22.48
N GLN A 281 36.40 -5.99 -21.54
CA GLN A 281 37.85 -6.02 -21.76
C GLN A 281 38.58 -7.23 -21.15
N GLU A 282 37.89 -8.06 -20.37
CA GLU A 282 38.53 -9.26 -19.82
C GLU A 282 38.57 -10.32 -20.93
N PRO A 283 39.77 -10.79 -21.37
CA PRO A 283 39.86 -11.86 -22.36
C PRO A 283 39.06 -13.04 -21.84
N ASP A 284 37.97 -13.35 -22.54
CA ASP A 284 36.88 -14.17 -22.03
C ASP A 284 37.41 -15.56 -21.68
N GLN A 285 37.66 -15.81 -20.39
CA GLN A 285 37.93 -17.16 -19.90
C GLN A 285 36.71 -18.06 -20.12
N ASP A 286 35.55 -17.44 -20.30
CA ASP A 286 34.29 -18.09 -20.57
C ASP A 286 34.01 -18.12 -22.08
N GLN A 287 34.25 -19.27 -22.72
CA GLN A 287 34.05 -19.46 -24.17
C GLN A 287 32.58 -19.69 -24.57
N ARG A 288 31.63 -19.52 -23.64
CA ARG A 288 30.19 -19.70 -23.92
C ARG A 288 29.69 -18.66 -24.92
N ALA A 289 28.71 -19.05 -25.73
CA ALA A 289 28.12 -18.16 -26.74
C ALA A 289 27.44 -16.95 -26.10
N LEU A 290 27.62 -15.74 -26.65
CA LEU A 290 26.94 -14.55 -26.15
C LEU A 290 25.54 -14.43 -26.73
N TYR A 291 24.57 -14.05 -25.89
CA TYR A 291 23.21 -13.71 -26.29
C TYR A 291 22.86 -12.34 -25.71
N ILE A 292 23.02 -11.29 -26.51
CA ILE A 292 22.84 -9.90 -26.07
C ILE A 292 21.46 -9.41 -26.52
N VAL A 293 20.54 -9.23 -25.57
CA VAL A 293 19.20 -8.68 -25.82
C VAL A 293 19.26 -7.16 -25.77
N ALA A 294 19.15 -6.53 -26.93
CA ALA A 294 19.26 -5.09 -27.07
C ALA A 294 17.91 -4.36 -26.83
N PRO A 295 17.91 -3.02 -26.67
CA PRO A 295 16.69 -2.26 -26.40
C PRO A 295 15.61 -2.34 -27.49
N ASN A 296 16.00 -2.63 -28.73
CA ASN A 296 15.10 -2.88 -29.86
C ASN A 296 14.47 -4.29 -29.84
N GLY A 297 14.88 -5.16 -28.91
CA GLY A 297 14.40 -6.55 -28.78
C GLY A 297 15.14 -7.58 -29.63
N GLU A 298 16.09 -7.15 -30.46
CA GLU A 298 16.94 -8.06 -31.22
C GLU A 298 17.99 -8.72 -30.33
N VAL A 299 18.42 -9.92 -30.72
CA VAL A 299 19.44 -10.70 -30.02
C VAL A 299 20.70 -10.76 -30.87
N TYR A 300 21.81 -10.30 -30.32
CA TYR A 300 23.11 -10.28 -30.98
C TYR A 300 24.04 -11.34 -30.38
N SER A 301 24.87 -11.95 -31.22
CA SER A 301 25.81 -13.01 -30.83
C SER A 301 27.20 -12.52 -30.41
N SER A 302 27.47 -11.21 -30.54
CA SER A 302 28.74 -10.57 -30.16
C SER A 302 28.52 -9.09 -29.88
N LEU A 303 29.44 -8.48 -29.13
CA LEU A 303 29.41 -7.04 -28.85
C LEU A 303 29.69 -6.22 -30.12
N GLU A 304 30.54 -6.74 -31.01
CA GLU A 304 30.85 -6.14 -32.30
C GLU A 304 29.61 -6.08 -33.19
N ALA A 305 28.83 -7.17 -33.28
CA ALA A 305 27.58 -7.18 -34.03
C ALA A 305 26.58 -6.15 -33.51
N LEU A 306 26.45 -6.05 -32.18
CA LEU A 306 25.63 -5.02 -31.55
C LEU A 306 26.13 -3.61 -31.88
N LYS A 307 27.44 -3.36 -31.75
CA LYS A 307 28.06 -2.07 -32.08
C LYS A 307 27.84 -1.69 -33.54
N SER A 308 28.03 -2.61 -34.48
CA SER A 308 27.80 -2.36 -35.90
C SER A 308 26.34 -1.99 -36.18
N ALA A 309 25.38 -2.70 -35.57
CA ALA A 309 23.95 -2.44 -35.77
C ALA A 309 23.51 -1.06 -35.23
N TYR A 310 24.07 -0.62 -34.10
CA TYR A 310 23.75 0.70 -33.52
C TYR A 310 24.56 1.85 -34.14
N ALA A 311 25.75 1.58 -34.69
CA ALA A 311 26.52 2.56 -35.45
C ALA A 311 25.81 2.94 -36.77
N SER A 312 25.19 1.99 -37.46
CA SER A 312 24.46 2.25 -38.71
C SER A 312 23.15 3.01 -38.51
N ASN A 313 22.55 2.92 -37.32
CA ASN A 313 21.25 3.49 -37.00
C ASN A 313 21.31 4.80 -36.21
N ARG A 314 22.45 5.51 -36.19
CA ARG A 314 22.53 6.81 -35.50
C ARG A 314 21.53 7.77 -36.14
N PRO A 315 20.46 8.20 -35.42
CA PRO A 315 19.53 9.17 -35.96
C PRO A 315 20.32 10.44 -36.28
N SER A 316 20.22 10.88 -37.53
CA SER A 316 20.75 12.17 -37.95
C SER A 316 20.09 13.24 -37.10
N SER A 317 20.86 13.84 -36.19
CA SER A 317 20.59 14.82 -35.12
C SER A 317 19.52 15.91 -35.33
N SER A 318 18.34 15.60 -35.85
CA SER A 318 17.23 16.55 -35.94
C SER A 318 16.53 16.61 -34.58
N LEU A 319 16.82 17.68 -33.84
CA LEU A 319 16.23 18.03 -32.55
C LEU A 319 14.71 17.89 -32.59
N SER A 320 14.16 16.95 -31.84
CA SER A 320 12.76 16.99 -31.43
C SER A 320 12.72 16.99 -29.90
N ASP A 321 12.19 18.07 -29.33
CA ASP A 321 12.19 18.44 -27.90
C ASP A 321 11.25 17.59 -27.02
N THR A 322 10.96 16.36 -27.41
CA THR A 322 10.12 15.48 -26.60
C THR A 322 10.91 14.88 -25.44
N THR A 323 10.49 15.19 -24.22
CA THR A 323 11.13 14.82 -22.94
C THR A 323 11.02 13.34 -22.57
N GLU A 324 10.53 12.48 -23.46
CA GLU A 324 10.67 11.05 -23.27
C GLU A 324 12.11 10.65 -23.58
N ILE A 325 12.81 10.17 -22.56
CA ILE A 325 14.14 9.55 -22.72
C ILE A 325 13.98 8.46 -23.78
N SER A 326 14.45 8.72 -25.00
CA SER A 326 14.48 7.71 -26.05
C SER A 326 15.38 6.58 -25.57
N TYR A 327 14.75 5.45 -25.24
CA TYR A 327 15.44 4.22 -24.85
C TYR A 327 16.25 3.64 -26.03
N ASP A 328 16.19 4.26 -27.21
CA ASP A 328 16.81 3.76 -28.43
C ASP A 328 18.27 4.16 -28.58
N HIS A 329 18.73 5.23 -27.91
CA HIS A 329 20.14 5.61 -27.98
C HIS A 329 20.99 4.72 -27.06
N VAL A 330 21.77 3.81 -27.63
CA VAL A 330 22.71 2.95 -26.88
C VAL A 330 24.12 3.46 -27.12
N ASP A 331 24.75 4.02 -26.09
CA ASP A 331 26.18 4.35 -26.11
C ASP A 331 26.98 3.13 -25.65
N LEU A 332 27.64 2.46 -26.59
CA LEU A 332 28.48 1.28 -26.34
C LEU A 332 29.96 1.62 -26.21
N ASP A 333 30.32 2.89 -26.39
CA ASP A 333 31.68 3.40 -26.23
C ASP A 333 31.90 3.89 -24.79
N HIS A 334 30.83 4.36 -24.12
CA HIS A 334 30.84 4.79 -22.72
C HIS A 334 29.87 3.95 -21.88
N LEU A 335 30.31 2.74 -21.51
CA LEU A 335 29.53 1.88 -20.61
C LEU A 335 29.66 2.36 -19.16
N GLY A 336 28.54 2.30 -18.45
CA GLY A 336 28.47 2.56 -17.01
C GLY A 336 28.76 1.28 -16.21
N ASN A 337 28.94 1.46 -14.90
CA ASN A 337 29.26 0.37 -13.98
C ASN A 337 28.05 -0.03 -13.14
N MET A 338 27.99 -1.29 -12.71
CA MET A 338 26.95 -1.80 -11.82
C MET A 338 27.48 -1.93 -10.40
N SER A 339 27.68 -0.79 -9.73
CA SER A 339 28.03 -0.73 -8.31
C SER A 339 26.78 -0.57 -7.45
N LEU A 340 26.72 -1.28 -6.32
CA LEU A 340 25.63 -1.14 -5.35
C LEU A 340 26.07 -0.30 -4.16
N MET A 341 25.18 0.57 -3.65
CA MET A 341 25.49 1.39 -2.48
C MET A 341 25.55 0.57 -1.17
N ARG A 342 24.98 -0.62 -1.17
CA ARG A 342 24.98 -1.56 -0.05
C ARG A 342 25.52 -2.89 -0.54
N ASP A 343 26.14 -3.63 0.37
CA ASP A 343 26.60 -4.99 0.11
C ASP A 343 25.39 -5.94 -0.05
N GLN A 344 24.87 -5.97 -1.27
CA GLN A 344 23.71 -6.73 -1.68
C GLN A 344 24.01 -7.40 -3.01
N THR A 345 23.37 -8.54 -3.26
CA THR A 345 23.46 -9.21 -4.55
C THR A 345 22.57 -8.48 -5.57
N PRO A 346 23.14 -7.94 -6.67
CA PRO A 346 22.34 -7.38 -7.75
C PRO A 346 21.49 -8.48 -8.41
N HIS A 347 20.21 -8.18 -8.60
CA HIS A 347 19.25 -9.17 -9.08
C HIS A 347 18.08 -8.48 -9.80
N ILE A 348 17.30 -9.28 -10.52
CA ILE A 348 16.02 -8.90 -11.14
C ILE A 348 14.94 -9.76 -10.51
N THR A 349 13.96 -9.15 -9.85
CA THR A 349 12.82 -9.90 -9.29
C THR A 349 11.89 -10.34 -10.43
N MET A 350 11.61 -11.65 -10.50
CA MET A 350 10.86 -12.25 -11.61
C MET A 350 9.39 -12.47 -11.27
N ALA A 351 9.12 -13.03 -10.09
CA ALA A 351 7.77 -13.25 -9.59
C ALA A 351 7.76 -13.46 -8.08
N TYR A 352 6.63 -13.20 -7.42
CA TYR A 352 6.44 -13.45 -5.99
C TYR A 352 4.99 -13.84 -5.62
N ASP A 353 4.82 -14.62 -4.56
CA ASP A 353 3.53 -15.10 -4.07
C ASP A 353 2.89 -14.14 -3.07
N ARG A 354 2.10 -13.19 -3.59
CA ARG A 354 1.39 -12.20 -2.76
C ARG A 354 0.35 -12.84 -1.83
N LEU A 355 -0.23 -13.99 -2.19
CA LEU A 355 -1.25 -14.65 -1.36
C LEU A 355 -0.66 -15.19 -0.05
N ASN A 356 0.60 -15.61 -0.11
CA ASN A 356 1.37 -16.05 1.05
C ASN A 356 2.20 -14.92 1.70
N GLY A 357 1.81 -13.66 1.45
CA GLY A 357 2.39 -12.48 2.10
C GLY A 357 3.76 -12.05 1.59
N ALA A 358 4.27 -12.67 0.52
CA ALA A 358 5.54 -12.27 -0.08
C ALA A 358 5.41 -10.94 -0.81
N ARG A 359 6.50 -10.18 -0.84
CA ARG A 359 6.63 -8.90 -1.54
C ARG A 359 7.87 -8.95 -2.41
N ALA A 360 7.88 -8.14 -3.47
CA ALA A 360 9.06 -8.00 -4.32
C ALA A 360 10.34 -7.75 -3.50
N LEU A 361 10.30 -6.86 -2.51
CA LEU A 361 11.45 -6.51 -1.65
C LEU A 361 12.02 -7.66 -0.81
N ASP A 362 11.30 -8.78 -0.67
CA ASP A 362 11.76 -9.94 0.07
C ASP A 362 12.88 -10.70 -0.69
N TYR A 363 13.24 -10.26 -1.91
CA TYR A 363 14.37 -10.77 -2.69
C TYR A 363 15.69 -10.68 -1.92
N ASN A 364 15.84 -9.69 -1.03
CA ASN A 364 17.07 -9.43 -0.26
C ASN A 364 17.43 -10.60 0.67
N LEU A 365 16.49 -11.53 0.83
CA LEU A 365 16.56 -12.65 1.74
C LEU A 365 16.86 -13.95 1.00
N ILE A 366 17.04 -13.92 -0.33
CA ILE A 366 17.51 -15.05 -1.13
C ILE A 366 19.00 -15.26 -0.81
N GLN A 367 19.31 -16.39 -0.20
CA GLN A 367 20.68 -16.80 0.14
C GLN A 367 21.22 -17.84 -0.84
N GLU A 368 20.33 -18.65 -1.42
CA GLU A 368 20.68 -19.76 -2.30
C GLU A 368 20.46 -19.35 -3.76
N TRP A 369 21.53 -19.47 -4.56
CA TRP A 369 21.53 -19.15 -5.98
C TRP A 369 22.00 -20.38 -6.76
N GLU A 370 21.13 -20.89 -7.64
CA GLU A 370 21.39 -22.01 -8.53
C GLU A 370 21.99 -21.47 -9.84
N PRO A 371 23.09 -22.05 -10.36
CA PRO A 371 23.63 -21.64 -11.65
C PRO A 371 22.62 -21.88 -12.77
N LEU A 372 22.72 -21.12 -13.86
CA LEU A 372 21.84 -21.29 -15.01
C LEU A 372 22.01 -22.69 -15.62
N MET A 373 20.90 -23.42 -15.74
CA MET A 373 20.85 -24.75 -16.32
C MET A 373 19.89 -24.81 -17.51
N THR A 374 20.16 -25.73 -18.44
CA THR A 374 19.23 -26.14 -19.50
C THR A 374 18.08 -26.97 -18.91
N PRO A 375 16.98 -27.20 -19.66
CA PRO A 375 15.92 -28.13 -19.26
C PRO A 375 16.42 -29.55 -18.98
N GLN A 376 17.54 -29.95 -19.57
CA GLN A 376 18.19 -31.24 -19.36
C GLN A 376 19.12 -31.26 -18.13
N GLY A 377 19.23 -30.14 -17.40
CA GLY A 377 20.05 -30.03 -16.19
C GLY A 377 21.55 -29.83 -16.45
N THR A 378 21.95 -29.58 -17.69
CA THR A 378 23.33 -29.20 -18.03
C THR A 378 23.55 -27.70 -17.88
N PRO A 379 24.79 -27.21 -17.69
CA PRO A 379 25.06 -25.76 -17.63
C PRO A 379 24.52 -25.04 -18.87
N PHE A 380 23.94 -23.85 -18.67
CA PHE A 380 23.41 -23.05 -19.77
C PHE A 380 24.52 -22.71 -20.78
N PRO A 381 24.35 -23.01 -22.08
CA PRO A 381 25.43 -23.03 -23.06
C PRO A 381 25.94 -21.64 -23.48
N GLY A 382 25.22 -20.58 -23.11
CA GLY A 382 25.61 -19.21 -23.40
C GLY A 382 25.64 -18.30 -22.19
N ARG A 383 25.97 -17.05 -22.45
CA ARG A 383 25.88 -15.93 -21.50
C ARG A 383 24.76 -15.02 -21.97
N LEU A 384 23.75 -14.84 -21.13
CA LEU A 384 22.63 -13.96 -21.44
C LEU A 384 22.95 -12.55 -20.92
N ILE A 385 23.02 -11.59 -21.83
CA ILE A 385 23.31 -10.19 -21.53
C ILE A 385 22.07 -9.35 -21.85
N LEU A 386 21.66 -8.51 -20.91
CA LEU A 386 20.55 -7.58 -21.05
C LEU A 386 21.12 -6.16 -21.13
N VAL A 387 20.78 -5.43 -22.19
CA VAL A 387 21.18 -4.02 -22.33
C VAL A 387 20.17 -3.15 -21.58
N GLY A 388 20.64 -2.42 -20.58
CA GLY A 388 19.84 -1.47 -19.82
C GLY A 388 20.49 -0.10 -19.75
N LYS A 389 19.82 0.85 -19.10
CA LYS A 389 20.34 2.18 -18.80
C LYS A 389 20.23 2.50 -17.32
N ILE A 390 21.18 3.23 -16.77
CA ILE A 390 21.02 3.81 -15.43
C ILE A 390 19.87 4.82 -15.48
N GLY A 391 18.91 4.68 -14.57
CA GLY A 391 17.76 5.56 -14.51
C GLY A 391 17.19 5.67 -13.10
N GLU A 392 16.32 6.65 -12.92
CA GLU A 392 15.56 6.84 -11.69
C GLU A 392 14.13 6.35 -11.88
N LYS A 393 13.68 5.45 -10.99
CA LYS A 393 12.24 5.20 -10.88
C LYS A 393 11.66 6.27 -9.97
N ARG A 394 10.94 7.22 -10.57
CA ARG A 394 10.18 8.23 -9.85
C ARG A 394 8.76 7.76 -9.62
N LEU A 395 8.25 7.99 -8.42
CA LEU A 395 6.83 7.85 -8.08
C LEU A 395 6.24 9.21 -7.80
N LEU A 396 4.96 9.39 -8.11
CA LEU A 396 4.21 10.51 -7.57
C LEU A 396 3.94 10.23 -6.09
N GLY A 397 4.52 11.06 -5.24
CA GLY A 397 4.26 11.09 -3.82
C GLY A 397 3.44 12.32 -3.45
N MET A 398 2.73 12.24 -2.33
CA MET A 398 2.09 13.38 -1.70
C MET A 398 2.97 13.84 -0.54
N LYS A 399 3.33 15.11 -0.52
CA LYS A 399 3.97 15.77 0.60
C LYS A 399 2.98 16.72 1.22
N THR A 400 2.65 16.53 2.49
CA THR A 400 1.96 17.55 3.27
C THR A 400 3.02 18.50 3.82
N ASN A 401 2.92 19.79 3.49
CA ASN A 401 3.74 20.80 4.14
C ASN A 401 3.19 21.02 5.54
N THR A 402 3.54 20.11 6.46
CA THR A 402 3.27 20.27 7.88
C THR A 402 4.15 21.42 8.35
N SER A 403 3.62 22.64 8.36
CA SER A 403 4.32 23.79 8.90
C SER A 403 4.75 23.47 10.34
N ALA A 404 5.98 23.84 10.72
CA ALA A 404 6.52 23.55 12.05
C ALA A 404 5.61 24.06 13.20
N SER A 405 4.79 25.08 12.93
CA SER A 405 3.77 25.62 13.82
C SER A 405 2.54 24.74 14.06
N GLN A 406 2.35 23.67 13.29
CA GLN A 406 1.16 22.81 13.34
C GLN A 406 1.51 21.32 13.39
N GLN A 407 2.75 20.96 13.70
CA GLN A 407 2.99 19.60 14.21
C GLN A 407 2.03 19.41 15.40
N PRO A 408 1.28 18.28 15.47
CA PRO A 408 0.41 18.03 16.60
C PRO A 408 1.24 18.32 17.84
N ILE A 409 0.79 19.28 18.66
CA ILE A 409 1.53 19.77 19.82
C ILE A 409 2.06 18.52 20.49
N LYS A 410 3.39 18.31 20.38
CA LYS A 410 3.97 17.08 20.88
C LYS A 410 3.57 17.04 22.33
N ALA A 411 2.82 16.01 22.70
CA ALA A 411 2.43 15.80 24.08
C ALA A 411 3.68 16.01 24.92
N GLU A 412 3.63 16.98 25.84
CA GLU A 412 4.83 17.39 26.57
C GLU A 412 5.35 16.22 27.40
N VAL A 413 4.45 15.29 27.77
CA VAL A 413 4.74 14.05 28.48
C VAL A 413 4.47 12.82 27.60
N SER A 414 5.50 11.99 27.42
CA SER A 414 5.40 10.71 26.73
C SER A 414 4.83 9.63 27.66
N LEU A 415 3.52 9.39 27.56
CA LEU A 415 2.82 8.35 28.34
C LEU A 415 3.46 6.97 28.18
N GLY A 416 3.91 6.63 26.95
CA GLY A 416 4.57 5.36 26.69
C GLY A 416 5.88 5.21 27.46
N ASN A 417 6.65 6.29 27.61
CA ASN A 417 7.89 6.27 28.39
C ASN A 417 7.62 6.18 29.89
N ILE A 418 6.58 6.86 30.40
CA ILE A 418 6.16 6.72 31.80
C ILE A 418 5.80 5.26 32.10
N ILE A 419 4.92 4.66 31.30
CA ILE A 419 4.48 3.27 31.50
C ILE A 419 5.68 2.31 31.47
N LYS A 420 6.60 2.48 30.52
CA LYS A 420 7.83 1.67 30.45
C LYS A 420 8.71 1.82 31.69
N LYS A 421 8.90 3.04 32.20
CA LYS A 421 9.65 3.30 33.43
C LYS A 421 9.01 2.61 34.64
N LEU A 422 7.70 2.72 34.80
CA LEU A 422 6.97 2.12 35.93
C LEU A 422 7.03 0.59 35.90
N LEU A 423 6.99 -0.02 34.72
CA LEU A 423 7.08 -1.47 34.54
C LEU A 423 8.52 -1.99 34.44
N SER A 424 9.52 -1.17 34.78
CA SER A 424 10.96 -1.53 34.76
C SER A 424 11.46 -2.01 33.39
N ASP A 425 11.03 -1.34 32.32
CA ASP A 425 11.47 -1.56 30.93
C ASP A 425 11.34 -3.01 30.44
N LYS A 426 10.37 -3.76 30.99
CA LYS A 426 9.97 -5.06 30.43
C LYS A 426 9.65 -4.88 28.94
N ASP A 427 10.01 -5.87 28.12
CA ASP A 427 9.66 -5.95 26.70
C ASP A 427 8.14 -6.09 26.52
N ILE A 428 7.40 -5.00 26.74
CA ILE A 428 5.95 -4.95 26.61
C ILE A 428 5.64 -4.96 25.11
N PRO A 429 4.88 -5.95 24.62
CA PRO A 429 4.47 -5.96 23.22
C PRO A 429 3.75 -4.66 22.87
N GLY A 430 4.04 -4.07 21.71
CA GLY A 430 3.51 -2.75 21.33
C GLY A 430 1.96 -2.67 21.37
N LYS A 431 1.27 -3.79 21.13
CA LYS A 431 -0.21 -3.89 21.25
C LYS A 431 -0.69 -3.67 22.68
N GLU A 432 0.03 -4.19 23.67
CA GLU A 432 -0.31 -4.05 25.09
C GLU A 432 0.01 -2.63 25.57
N LEU A 433 1.20 -2.10 25.24
CA LEU A 433 1.57 -0.73 25.54
C LEU A 433 0.53 0.27 24.99
N GLY A 434 0.05 0.05 23.77
CA GLY A 434 -1.00 0.88 23.17
C GLY A 434 -2.32 0.86 23.93
N LYS A 435 -2.72 -0.28 24.50
CA LYS A 435 -3.93 -0.37 25.35
C LYS A 435 -3.76 0.39 26.66
N MET A 436 -2.61 0.27 27.31
CA MET A 436 -2.32 0.96 28.57
C MET A 436 -2.27 2.48 28.35
N VAL A 437 -1.60 2.95 27.30
CA VAL A 437 -1.59 4.38 26.92
C VAL A 437 -3.00 4.90 26.70
N LYS A 438 -3.88 4.11 26.06
CA LYS A 438 -5.29 4.49 25.88
C LYS A 438 -6.02 4.63 27.22
N ALA A 439 -5.92 3.63 28.09
CA ALA A 439 -6.57 3.67 29.40
C ALA A 439 -6.09 4.86 30.27
N VAL A 440 -4.80 5.20 30.22
CA VAL A 440 -4.27 6.40 30.89
C VAL A 440 -4.87 7.67 30.29
N LYS A 441 -5.00 7.78 28.97
CA LYS A 441 -5.64 8.94 28.33
C LYS A 441 -7.11 9.08 28.72
N ASP A 442 -7.85 7.99 28.71
CA ASP A 442 -9.26 7.96 29.07
C ASP A 442 -9.46 8.42 30.53
N GLU A 443 -8.57 8.01 31.44
CA GLU A 443 -8.59 8.40 32.85
C GLU A 443 -8.13 9.85 33.07
N MET A 444 -7.12 10.31 32.34
CA MET A 444 -6.71 11.72 32.32
C MET A 444 -7.86 12.62 31.87
N GLU A 445 -8.59 12.25 30.81
CA GLU A 445 -9.76 12.97 30.32
C GLU A 445 -10.87 13.00 31.39
N ARG A 446 -11.17 11.84 32.00
CA ARG A 446 -12.14 11.73 33.10
C ARG A 446 -11.81 12.65 34.27
N LEU A 447 -10.53 12.78 34.60
CA LEU A 447 -10.03 13.63 35.68
C LEU A 447 -9.72 15.07 35.25
N SER A 448 -9.97 15.43 33.99
CA SER A 448 -9.64 16.73 33.42
C SER A 448 -8.15 17.11 33.58
N VAL A 449 -7.25 16.13 33.48
CA VAL A 449 -5.80 16.32 33.56
C VAL A 449 -5.22 16.51 32.15
N GLU A 450 -4.73 17.70 31.86
CA GLU A 450 -4.07 17.99 30.58
C GLU A 450 -2.68 17.33 30.49
N ASN A 451 -2.30 16.87 29.29
CA ASN A 451 -0.96 16.33 29.02
C ASN A 451 0.07 17.45 28.87
N ARG A 452 0.52 17.99 30.01
CA ARG A 452 1.56 19.00 30.13
C ARG A 452 2.63 18.54 31.12
N LEU A 453 3.85 19.04 30.99
CA LEU A 453 4.97 18.76 31.91
C LEU A 453 4.63 19.17 33.35
N ALA A 454 3.87 20.26 33.53
CA ALA A 454 3.42 20.69 34.86
C ALA A 454 2.55 19.65 35.59
N ASN A 455 1.95 18.71 34.86
CA ASN A 455 1.14 17.63 35.39
C ASN A 455 1.86 16.27 35.37
N GLU A 456 3.16 16.21 35.09
CA GLU A 456 3.89 14.94 34.89
C GLU A 456 3.73 13.97 36.07
N GLU A 457 3.86 14.45 37.31
CA GLU A 457 3.69 13.62 38.51
C GLU A 457 2.28 13.05 38.62
N ARG A 458 1.25 13.88 38.36
CA ARG A 458 -0.15 13.45 38.39
C ARG A 458 -0.44 12.43 37.29
N ILE A 459 0.12 12.63 36.10
CA ILE A 459 0.04 11.70 34.98
C ILE A 459 0.73 10.37 35.33
N ALA A 460 1.89 10.42 36.00
CA ALA A 460 2.59 9.24 36.48
C ALA A 460 1.77 8.47 37.53
N THR A 461 1.08 9.15 38.45
CA THR A 461 0.15 8.51 39.39
C THR A 461 -0.97 7.77 38.66
N ILE A 462 -1.62 8.42 37.68
CA ILE A 462 -2.68 7.79 36.88
C ILE A 462 -2.12 6.58 36.12
N ALA A 463 -0.94 6.72 35.52
CA ALA A 463 -0.28 5.63 34.82
C ALA A 463 0.04 4.45 35.75
N GLN A 464 0.51 4.71 36.97
CA GLN A 464 0.78 3.67 37.98
C GLN A 464 -0.48 2.91 38.34
N GLU A 465 -1.58 3.59 38.66
CA GLU A 465 -2.85 2.94 39.00
C GLU A 465 -3.35 2.03 37.88
N ILE A 466 -3.20 2.46 36.62
CA ILE A 466 -3.59 1.65 35.45
C ILE A 466 -2.65 0.44 35.28
N CYS A 467 -1.35 0.61 35.53
CA CYS A 467 -0.39 -0.50 35.52
C CYS A 467 -0.72 -1.54 36.59
N ASP A 468 -0.97 -1.10 37.82
CA ASP A 468 -1.30 -1.98 38.95
C ASP A 468 -2.58 -2.78 38.70
N ARG A 469 -3.62 -2.14 38.14
CA ARG A 469 -4.87 -2.82 37.74
C ARG A 469 -4.61 -3.86 36.65
N ALA A 470 -3.75 -3.56 35.68
CA ALA A 470 -3.42 -4.49 34.60
C ALA A 470 -2.62 -5.70 35.09
N GLU A 471 -1.66 -5.51 36.01
CA GLU A 471 -0.92 -6.60 36.65
C GLU A 471 -1.83 -7.47 37.52
N THR A 472 -2.72 -6.85 38.29
CA THR A 472 -3.72 -7.57 39.11
C THR A 472 -4.62 -8.45 38.23
N MET A 473 -5.13 -7.91 37.12
CA MET A 473 -5.94 -8.68 36.17
C MET A 473 -5.18 -9.87 35.56
N LYS A 474 -3.88 -9.71 35.26
CA LYS A 474 -3.05 -10.80 34.76
C LYS A 474 -2.89 -11.91 35.81
N MET A 475 -2.61 -11.55 37.06
CA MET A 475 -2.47 -12.51 38.15
C MET A 475 -3.76 -13.31 38.36
N CYS A 476 -4.92 -12.65 38.35
CA CYS A 476 -6.22 -13.30 38.46
C CYS A 476 -6.58 -14.18 37.26
N ALA A 477 -6.06 -13.89 36.06
CA ALA A 477 -6.29 -14.71 34.88
C ALA A 477 -5.35 -15.93 34.79
N SER A 478 -4.24 -15.91 35.52
CA SER A 478 -3.27 -17.00 35.59
C SER A 478 -3.47 -17.96 36.77
N ALA A 479 -4.31 -17.58 37.73
CA ALA A 479 -4.76 -18.40 38.85
C ALA A 479 -6.05 -19.12 38.47
#